data_AF-A0AAV7F740-F1
#
_entry.id   AF-A0AAV7F740-F1
#
_cell.length_a   1.000
_cell.length_b   1.000
_cell.length_c   1.000
_cell.angle_alpha   90.00
_cell.angle_beta   90.00
_cell.angle_gamma   90.00
#
_symmetry.space_group_name_H-M   'P 1'
#
loop_
_entity.id
_entity.type
_entity.pdbx_description
1 polymer ?
#
loop_
_entity_poly.entity_id
_entity_poly.type
_entity_poly.pdbx_seq_one_letter_code
_entity_poly.pdbx_strand_id
1 'polypeptide(L)'
;MALVVICGQPCSGKSTAALCLAEALQGVEPRPTVRLIDESSLHLDRNQSYANMTVEKNLRGVLRSEVDRSLTKDSIVIVDSLNSIKGYRYELWCLARAAGIRYCVLYCDTDEDHCRGWNSERQQKGEPTYDDRINNSFGYSGRAMCVD
;
A
#
# COMPACT_ATOMS: atom_id res chain seq x y z
N MET A 1 10.72 -8.49 -14.25
CA MET A 1 10.41 -7.54 -13.16
C MET A 1 8.93 -7.51 -12.82
N ALA A 2 8.54 -6.82 -11.73
CA ALA A 2 7.18 -6.82 -11.22
C ALA A 2 6.78 -5.52 -10.49
N LEU A 3 5.50 -5.16 -10.55
CA LEU A 3 4.82 -4.22 -9.66
C LEU A 3 4.02 -5.03 -8.64
N VAL A 4 4.33 -4.85 -7.35
CA VAL A 4 3.62 -5.47 -6.22
C VAL A 4 2.82 -4.40 -5.52
N VAL A 5 1.50 -4.53 -5.51
CA VAL A 5 0.58 -3.62 -4.83
C VAL A 5 0.11 -4.28 -3.54
N ILE A 6 0.47 -3.72 -2.41
CA ILE A 6 0.01 -4.22 -1.11
C ILE A 6 -1.30 -3.53 -0.76
N CYS A 7 -2.31 -4.28 -0.33
CA CYS A 7 -3.59 -3.73 0.09
C CYS A 7 -4.10 -4.42 1.36
N GLY A 8 -5.00 -3.75 2.09
CA GLY A 8 -5.50 -4.25 3.36
C GLY A 8 -6.02 -3.14 4.26
N GLN A 9 -6.61 -3.54 5.38
CA GLN A 9 -7.14 -2.60 6.38
C GLN A 9 -6.03 -1.65 6.89
N PRO A 10 -6.38 -0.42 7.35
CA PRO A 10 -5.43 0.38 8.11
C PRO A 10 -4.89 -0.44 9.29
N CYS A 11 -3.59 -0.29 9.58
CA CYS A 11 -2.90 -1.11 10.58
C CYS A 11 -2.88 -2.63 10.35
N SER A 12 -3.22 -3.19 9.18
CA SER A 12 -3.16 -4.66 8.93
C SER A 12 -1.76 -5.26 8.72
N GLY A 13 -0.69 -4.57 9.09
CA GLY A 13 0.69 -5.06 8.90
C GLY A 13 1.27 -4.91 7.49
N LYS A 14 0.62 -4.14 6.59
CA LYS A 14 1.09 -3.90 5.21
C LYS A 14 2.55 -3.47 5.11
N SER A 15 2.94 -2.44 5.88
CA SER A 15 4.32 -1.94 5.88
C SER A 15 5.33 -3.00 6.36
N THR A 16 4.96 -3.81 7.35
CA THR A 16 5.78 -4.93 7.79
C THR A 16 5.94 -5.96 6.66
N ALA A 17 4.84 -6.34 5.99
CA ALA A 17 4.89 -7.25 4.86
C ALA A 17 5.73 -6.68 3.68
N ALA A 18 5.65 -5.37 3.43
CA ALA A 18 6.42 -4.68 2.41
C ALA A 18 7.92 -4.76 2.69
N LEU A 19 8.33 -4.48 3.93
CA LEU A 19 9.72 -4.56 4.37
C LEU A 19 10.23 -5.99 4.34
N CYS A 20 9.49 -6.96 4.89
CA CYS A 20 9.88 -8.36 4.84
C CYS A 20 10.03 -8.87 3.40
N LEU A 21 9.14 -8.46 2.49
CA LEU A 21 9.25 -8.80 1.07
C LEU A 21 10.50 -8.17 0.43
N ALA A 22 10.74 -6.88 0.69
CA ALA A 22 11.92 -6.19 0.18
C ALA A 22 13.22 -6.84 0.67
N GLU A 23 13.30 -7.20 1.96
CA GLU A 23 14.43 -7.91 2.56
C GLU A 23 14.61 -9.30 1.97
N ALA A 24 13.54 -10.09 1.85
CA ALA A 24 13.60 -11.42 1.26
C ALA A 24 14.11 -11.40 -0.19
N LEU A 25 13.72 -10.38 -0.96
CA LEU A 25 14.19 -10.19 -2.34
C LEU A 25 15.69 -9.86 -2.42
N GLN A 26 16.30 -9.28 -1.38
CA GLN A 26 17.75 -9.04 -1.35
C GLN A 26 18.58 -10.33 -1.25
N GLY A 27 17.96 -11.43 -0.79
CA GLY A 27 18.59 -12.75 -0.68
C GLY A 27 18.47 -13.61 -1.95
N VAL A 28 17.78 -13.14 -2.98
CA VAL A 28 17.62 -13.85 -4.26
C VAL A 28 18.77 -13.50 -5.19
N GLU A 29 19.31 -14.48 -5.92
CA GLU A 29 20.35 -14.26 -6.94
C GLU A 29 19.84 -14.58 -8.35
N PRO A 30 20.06 -13.70 -9.35
CA PRO A 30 20.73 -12.40 -9.24
C PRO A 30 19.90 -11.39 -8.44
N ARG A 31 20.56 -10.58 -7.61
CA ARG A 31 19.89 -9.57 -6.75
C ARG A 31 19.09 -8.57 -7.59
N PRO A 32 17.76 -8.52 -7.43
CA PRO A 32 16.94 -7.53 -8.12
C PRO A 32 17.05 -6.16 -7.46
N THR A 33 16.94 -5.09 -8.25
CA THR A 33 16.72 -3.74 -7.71
C THR A 33 15.30 -3.66 -7.16
N VAL A 34 15.12 -3.34 -5.87
CA VAL A 34 13.81 -3.20 -5.24
C VAL A 34 13.59 -1.76 -4.82
N ARG A 35 12.42 -1.20 -5.16
CA ARG A 35 11.99 0.14 -4.75
C ARG A 35 10.67 0.06 -4.00
N LEU A 36 10.66 0.55 -2.77
CA LEU A 36 9.46 0.70 -1.94
C LEU A 36 8.92 2.12 -2.12
N ILE A 37 7.63 2.25 -2.41
CA ILE A 37 6.89 3.51 -2.52
C ILE A 37 5.77 3.46 -1.48
N ASP A 38 5.80 4.41 -0.55
CA ASP A 38 4.76 4.60 0.48
C ASP A 38 4.46 6.10 0.65
N GLU A 39 3.46 6.45 1.48
CA GLU A 39 3.13 7.87 1.70
C GLU A 39 4.27 8.64 2.37
N SER A 40 4.99 8.00 3.29
CA SER A 40 6.08 8.62 4.07
C SER A 40 7.29 8.97 3.20
N SER A 41 7.59 8.14 2.20
CA SER A 41 8.63 8.34 1.19
C SER A 41 8.37 9.56 0.30
N LEU A 42 7.10 9.99 0.24
CA LEU A 42 6.64 11.19 -0.46
C LEU A 42 6.44 12.39 0.48
N HIS A 43 6.85 12.28 1.74
CA HIS A 43 6.63 13.29 2.79
C HIS A 43 5.15 13.61 3.04
N LEU A 44 4.27 12.62 2.86
CA LEU A 44 2.84 12.75 3.09
C LEU A 44 2.46 12.11 4.43
N ASP A 45 1.72 12.86 5.24
CA ASP A 45 1.16 12.35 6.50
C ASP A 45 -0.06 11.47 6.23
N ARG A 46 -0.15 10.33 6.92
CA ARG A 46 -1.18 9.31 6.69
C ARG A 46 -2.58 9.84 7.03
N ASN A 47 -2.74 10.52 8.16
CA ASN A 47 -4.05 11.01 8.59
C ASN A 47 -4.53 12.17 7.71
N GLN A 48 -3.62 13.05 7.31
CA GLN A 48 -3.94 14.10 6.35
C GLN A 48 -4.31 13.52 4.98
N SER A 49 -3.55 12.53 4.50
CA SER A 49 -3.72 11.94 3.17
C SER A 49 -5.06 11.20 2.99
N TYR A 50 -5.63 10.69 4.08
CA TYR A 50 -6.92 9.98 4.10
C TYR A 50 -8.03 10.76 4.83
N ALA A 51 -7.84 12.06 5.09
CA ALA A 51 -8.79 12.87 5.85
C ALA A 51 -10.16 13.02 5.15
N ASN A 52 -10.17 13.03 3.81
CA ASN A 52 -11.39 13.09 3.00
C ASN A 52 -11.15 12.59 1.57
N MET A 53 -12.24 12.35 0.83
CA MET A 53 -12.21 11.82 -0.53
C MET A 53 -11.39 12.66 -1.52
N THR A 54 -11.38 13.98 -1.39
CA THR A 54 -10.64 14.87 -2.29
C THR A 54 -9.14 14.73 -2.08
N VAL A 55 -8.70 14.71 -0.83
CA VAL A 55 -7.28 14.53 -0.50
C VAL A 55 -6.81 13.13 -0.86
N GLU A 56 -7.62 12.10 -0.59
CA GLU A 56 -7.29 10.72 -0.98
C GLU A 56 -7.21 10.56 -2.51
N LYS A 57 -8.06 11.25 -3.27
CA LYS A 57 -7.97 11.28 -4.74
C LYS A 57 -6.64 11.90 -5.20
N ASN A 58 -6.21 13.00 -4.57
CA ASN A 58 -4.95 13.64 -4.89
C ASN A 58 -3.75 12.75 -4.51
N LEU A 59 -3.78 12.13 -3.33
CA LEU A 59 -2.78 11.14 -2.89
C LEU A 59 -2.61 10.03 -3.94
N ARG A 60 -3.71 9.43 -4.39
CA ARG A 60 -3.69 8.40 -5.43
C ARG A 60 -3.06 8.88 -6.73
N GLY A 61 -3.32 10.12 -7.12
CA GLY A 61 -2.68 10.76 -8.27
C GLY A 61 -1.16 10.90 -8.12
N VAL A 62 -0.69 11.31 -6.94
CA VAL A 62 0.75 11.42 -6.64
C VAL A 62 1.41 10.04 -6.64
N LEU A 63 0.86 9.07 -5.90
CA LEU A 63 1.36 7.69 -5.85
C LEU A 63 1.40 7.06 -7.25
N ARG A 64 0.33 7.22 -8.03
CA ARG A 64 0.27 6.73 -9.42
C ARG A 64 1.38 7.31 -10.28
N SER A 65 1.64 8.61 -10.15
CA SER A 65 2.69 9.30 -10.92
C SER A 65 4.08 8.82 -10.52
N GLU A 66 4.30 8.54 -9.24
CA GLU A 66 5.58 8.02 -8.75
C GLU A 66 5.81 6.56 -9.17
N VAL A 67 4.75 5.74 -9.15
CA VAL A 67 4.79 4.38 -9.69
C VAL A 67 5.16 4.40 -11.16
N ASP A 68 4.47 5.20 -11.98
CA ASP A 68 4.70 5.30 -13.43
C ASP A 68 6.17 5.63 -13.76
N ARG A 69 6.76 6.59 -13.03
CA ARG A 69 8.18 6.95 -13.18
C ARG A 69 9.15 5.87 -12.71
N SER A 70 8.73 5.04 -11.77
CA SER A 70 9.57 4.01 -11.15
C SER A 70 9.52 2.66 -11.87
N LEU A 71 8.55 2.46 -12.76
CA LEU A 71 8.40 1.23 -13.52
C LEU A 71 9.51 1.08 -14.55
N THR A 72 10.42 0.14 -14.31
CA THR A 72 11.48 -0.25 -15.26
C THR A 72 11.50 -1.76 -15.46
N LYS A 73 12.15 -2.21 -16.54
CA LYS A 73 12.28 -3.65 -16.85
C LYS A 73 13.31 -4.38 -15.97
N ASP A 74 14.01 -3.65 -15.09
CA ASP A 74 15.10 -4.18 -14.25
C ASP A 74 14.88 -3.97 -12.73
N SER A 75 13.75 -3.38 -12.32
CA SER A 75 13.40 -3.19 -10.91
C SER A 75 12.05 -3.81 -10.51
N ILE A 76 11.97 -4.30 -9.27
CA ILE A 76 10.70 -4.62 -8.60
C ILE A 76 10.23 -3.38 -7.85
N VAL A 77 9.01 -2.94 -8.10
CA VAL A 77 8.38 -1.82 -7.41
C VAL A 77 7.34 -2.36 -6.44
N ILE A 78 7.44 -2.02 -5.15
CA ILE A 78 6.48 -2.38 -4.10
C ILE A 78 5.75 -1.11 -3.69
N VAL A 79 4.41 -1.13 -3.73
CA VAL A 79 3.56 -0.01 -3.32
C VAL A 79 2.90 -0.36 -1.99
N ASP A 80 3.37 0.26 -0.91
CA ASP A 80 2.79 0.16 0.43
C ASP A 80 1.89 1.36 0.69
N SER A 81 0.59 1.15 0.50
CA SER A 81 -0.47 2.13 0.78
C SER A 81 -1.75 1.36 1.13
N LEU A 82 -2.86 2.03 1.45
CA LEU A 82 -4.12 1.32 1.70
C LEU A 82 -4.59 0.54 0.47
N ASN A 83 -4.50 1.14 -0.73
CA ASN A 83 -4.84 0.52 -2.02
C ASN A 83 -6.21 -0.19 -2.05
N SER A 84 -7.15 0.28 -1.23
CA SER A 84 -8.44 -0.39 -1.00
C SER A 84 -9.40 -0.25 -2.18
N ILE A 85 -9.23 0.73 -3.05
CA ILE A 85 -10.18 1.00 -4.14
C ILE A 85 -9.86 0.12 -5.35
N LYS A 86 -10.79 -0.77 -5.73
CA LYS A 86 -10.66 -1.67 -6.90
C LYS A 86 -10.24 -0.92 -8.18
N GLY A 87 -10.92 0.19 -8.47
CA GLY A 87 -10.61 1.03 -9.64
C GLY A 87 -9.18 1.58 -9.63
N TYR A 88 -8.64 1.93 -8.46
CA TYR A 88 -7.27 2.41 -8.35
C TYR A 88 -6.25 1.28 -8.58
N ARG A 89 -6.51 0.07 -8.05
CA ARG A 89 -5.67 -1.09 -8.35
C ARG A 89 -5.69 -1.45 -9.84
N TYR A 90 -6.85 -1.32 -10.49
CA TYR A 90 -6.95 -1.49 -11.94
C TYR A 90 -6.12 -0.44 -12.72
N GLU A 91 -6.11 0.82 -12.28
CA GLU A 91 -5.23 1.84 -12.87
C GLU A 91 -3.75 1.46 -12.74
N LEU A 92 -3.30 0.97 -11.58
CA LEU A 92 -1.92 0.49 -11.38
C LEU A 92 -1.60 -0.73 -12.24
N TRP A 93 -2.54 -1.66 -12.40
CA TRP A 93 -2.40 -2.78 -13.33
C TRP A 93 -2.25 -2.32 -14.77
N CYS A 94 -3.02 -1.33 -15.21
CA CYS A 94 -2.89 -0.74 -16.54
C CYS A 94 -1.50 -0.14 -16.77
N LEU A 95 -0.92 0.55 -15.78
CA LEU A 95 0.46 1.05 -15.86
C LEU A 95 1.48 -0.09 -16.01
N ALA A 96 1.39 -1.12 -15.16
CA ALA A 96 2.27 -2.28 -15.25
C ALA A 96 2.15 -2.98 -16.61
N ARG A 97 0.91 -3.16 -17.11
CA ARG A 97 0.64 -3.76 -18.41
C ARG A 97 1.23 -2.92 -19.55
N ALA A 98 1.07 -1.60 -19.53
CA ALA A 98 1.63 -0.71 -20.53
C ALA A 98 3.18 -0.72 -20.54
N ALA A 99 3.79 -0.84 -19.36
CA ALA A 99 5.24 -0.99 -19.21
C ALA A 99 5.77 -2.39 -19.55
N GLY A 100 4.89 -3.37 -19.80
CA GLY A 100 5.27 -4.78 -20.03
C GLY A 100 5.84 -5.46 -18.78
N ILE A 101 5.40 -5.03 -17.58
CA ILE A 101 5.86 -5.52 -16.28
C ILE A 101 4.78 -6.41 -15.65
N ARG A 102 5.20 -7.45 -14.91
CA ARG A 102 4.26 -8.33 -14.20
C ARG A 102 3.57 -7.58 -13.07
N TYR A 103 2.32 -7.90 -12.79
CA TYR A 103 1.55 -7.27 -11.72
C TYR A 103 1.14 -8.31 -10.68
N CYS A 104 1.25 -7.96 -9.40
CA CYS A 104 0.82 -8.80 -8.29
C CYS A 104 0.15 -7.95 -7.22
N VAL A 105 -0.89 -8.49 -6.58
CA VAL A 105 -1.52 -7.90 -5.40
C VAL A 105 -1.19 -8.78 -4.20
N LEU A 106 -0.73 -8.15 -3.14
CA LEU A 106 -0.52 -8.81 -1.84
C LEU A 106 -1.56 -8.24 -0.86
N TYR A 107 -2.54 -9.08 -0.51
CA TYR A 107 -3.59 -8.70 0.41
C TYR A 107 -3.25 -9.12 1.84
N CYS A 108 -3.20 -8.16 2.75
CA CYS A 108 -3.06 -8.41 4.19
C CYS A 108 -4.44 -8.66 4.80
N ASP A 109 -4.84 -9.93 4.87
CA ASP A 109 -6.09 -10.38 5.46
C ASP A 109 -6.02 -10.46 6.99
N THR A 110 -5.99 -9.29 7.63
CA THR A 110 -6.07 -9.17 9.09
C THR A 110 -7.48 -8.72 9.47
N ASP A 111 -8.08 -9.40 10.44
CA ASP A 111 -9.40 -9.04 10.95
C ASP A 111 -9.42 -7.61 11.49
N GLU A 112 -10.59 -6.96 11.39
CA GLU A 112 -10.77 -5.58 11.80
C GLU A 112 -10.48 -5.37 13.29
N ASP A 113 -10.89 -6.32 14.14
CA ASP A 113 -10.64 -6.25 15.59
C ASP A 113 -9.16 -6.24 15.93
N HIS A 114 -8.35 -7.05 15.23
CA HIS A 114 -6.90 -7.05 15.38
C HIS A 114 -6.28 -5.74 14.88
N CYS A 115 -6.74 -5.22 13.74
CA CYS A 115 -6.26 -3.94 13.20
C CYS A 115 -6.53 -2.79 14.18
N ARG A 116 -7.73 -2.75 14.78
CA ARG A 116 -8.11 -1.76 15.80
C ARG A 116 -7.25 -1.91 17.04
N GLY A 117 -7.08 -3.14 17.54
CA GLY A 117 -6.22 -3.45 18.68
C GLY A 117 -4.78 -2.94 18.48
N TRP A 118 -4.16 -3.27 17.34
CA TRP A 118 -2.82 -2.79 17.02
C TRP A 118 -2.75 -1.27 16.88
N ASN A 119 -3.77 -0.62 16.32
CA ASN A 119 -3.83 0.83 16.24
C ASN A 119 -3.88 1.48 17.63
N SER A 120 -4.68 0.94 18.56
CA SER A 120 -4.75 1.41 19.94
C SER A 120 -3.44 1.17 20.71
N GLU A 121 -2.79 0.03 20.52
CA GLU A 121 -1.48 -0.24 21.11
C GLU A 121 -0.41 0.75 20.63
N ARG A 122 -0.40 1.07 19.33
CA ARG A 122 0.50 2.09 18.76
C ARG A 122 0.23 3.47 19.35
N GLN A 123 -1.04 3.82 19.55
CA GLN A 123 -1.43 5.09 20.17
C GLN A 123 -0.85 5.20 21.60
N GLN A 124 -0.92 4.13 22.38
CA GLN A 124 -0.37 4.08 23.74
C GLN A 124 1.16 4.21 23.75
N LYS A 125 1.84 3.69 22.71
CA LYS A 125 3.29 3.79 22.53
C LYS A 125 3.75 5.13 21.94
N GLY A 126 2.83 6.00 21.52
CA GLY A 126 3.17 7.25 20.83
C GLY A 126 3.67 7.03 19.39
N GLU A 127 3.39 5.88 18.80
CA GLU A 127 3.73 5.55 17.42
C GLU A 127 2.70 6.13 16.43
N PRO A 128 3.02 6.24 15.13
CA PRO A 128 2.06 6.69 14.12
C PRO A 128 0.83 5.79 14.03
N THR A 129 -0.36 6.38 14.15
CA THR A 129 -1.67 5.72 14.11
C THR A 129 -2.58 6.28 13.02
N TYR A 130 -3.63 5.54 12.67
CA TYR A 130 -4.74 6.05 11.88
C TYR A 130 -5.86 6.60 12.77
N ASP A 131 -6.48 7.70 12.34
CA ASP A 131 -7.69 8.22 12.97
C ASP A 131 -8.85 7.21 12.87
N ASP A 132 -9.71 7.16 13.89
CA ASP A 132 -10.88 6.25 13.95
C ASP A 132 -11.83 6.41 12.76
N ARG A 133 -11.91 7.64 12.22
CA ARG A 133 -12.71 7.93 11.02
C ARG A 133 -12.21 7.17 9.80
N ILE A 134 -10.89 7.02 9.67
CA ILE A 134 -10.25 6.27 8.58
C ILE A 134 -10.51 4.78 8.80
N ASN A 135 -10.28 4.27 10.01
CA ASN A 135 -10.53 2.85 10.35
C ASN A 135 -11.98 2.45 10.06
N ASN A 136 -12.95 3.23 10.50
CA ASN A 136 -14.38 2.92 10.32
C ASN A 136 -14.83 2.98 8.86
N SER A 137 -14.21 3.84 8.04
CA SER A 137 -14.51 3.93 6.60
C SER A 137 -14.10 2.67 5.82
N PHE A 138 -13.08 1.96 6.32
CA PHE A 138 -12.59 0.72 5.72
C PHE A 138 -13.16 -0.56 6.35
N GLY A 139 -13.74 -0.52 7.55
CA GLY A 139 -14.28 -1.71 8.25
C GLY A 139 -15.33 -2.51 7.47
N TYR A 140 -16.35 -1.85 6.90
CA TYR A 140 -17.42 -2.54 6.14
C TYR A 140 -17.04 -2.89 4.70
N SER A 141 -16.04 -2.23 4.13
CA SER A 141 -15.77 -2.28 2.69
C SER A 141 -14.42 -2.91 2.33
N GLY A 142 -13.43 -2.88 3.21
CA GLY A 142 -12.04 -3.22 2.89
C GLY A 142 -11.80 -4.70 2.58
N ARG A 143 -12.57 -5.62 3.18
CA ARG A 143 -12.48 -7.07 2.83
C ARG A 143 -13.09 -7.34 1.45
N ALA A 144 -14.30 -6.84 1.20
CA ALA A 144 -14.98 -6.98 -0.09
C ALA A 144 -14.32 -6.18 -1.24
N MET A 145 -13.61 -5.10 -0.91
CA MET A 145 -12.95 -4.26 -1.89
C MET A 145 -11.55 -4.74 -2.27
N CYS A 146 -10.87 -5.57 -1.46
CA CYS A 146 -9.51 -6.03 -1.75
C CYS A 146 -9.43 -7.45 -2.30
N VAL A 147 -10.40 -8.30 -1.96
CA VAL A 147 -10.54 -9.65 -2.50
C VAL A 147 -11.55 -9.58 -3.66
N ASP A 148 -11.14 -10.00 -4.85
CA ASP A 148 -12.02 -10.18 -6.00
C ASP A 148 -12.62 -11.59 -6.02
#